data_AF-A0A1Z9M031-F1
#
_entry.id   AF-A0A1Z9M031-F1
#
_cell.length_a   1.000
_cell.length_b   1.000
_cell.length_c   1.000
_cell.angle_alpha   90.00
_cell.angle_beta   90.00
_cell.angle_gamma   90.00
#
_symmetry.space_group_name_H-M   'P 1'
#
loop_
_entity.id
_entity.type
_entity.pdbx_description
1 polymer ?
#
loop_
_entity_poly.entity_id
_entity_poly.type
_entity_poly.pdbx_seq_one_letter_code
_entity_poly.pdbx_strand_id
1 'polypeptide(L)'
;MIKLYYDRIVDGVKVPNGIPNKFVKYYSPGFNDNLFRKEIEFEPAVYPSDFRQYGATENSVDTIDNTETKFLGYYTIEGFGSAQNAMGVNPETKGKYEAVFNYIEEKSLKFLQSGVLKLCICYLQEAFITDNIIHSIHYNTKRLNIQNSIVIVNDFLVEKRYNDWCKENNETPRFKTIVFCHSLYEKSNEIYELLRNHETYQLASDYEQHKSSAMSLDEFKDTKSTLRTNTILSMNRRQREHRLATLCVLNRYGLLKGNGVSYQLTFDGPTTPYYVDKLITDESRQMKYYQDYRELQDMKYQWVDYPIAMEAKDGVHHGYGWENKQPYLDSYLNITTETDFLNPTGYASEKVWKPFGFFQPVLLVGSSNTLEFVRSFGFKTFDGFIDESYDKETDDVRRFELIEKEIIKFSKMSKQEVHDWYWSMEDILVHNFNLFMEYGKNREQNYKNLLEKLK
;
A
#
# COMPACT_ATOMS: atom_id res chain seq x y z
N MET A 1 -17.24 -14.87 -18.43
CA MET A 1 -17.33 -13.78 -17.45
C MET A 1 -17.29 -14.41 -16.07
N ILE A 2 -16.53 -13.85 -15.12
CA ILE A 2 -16.52 -14.40 -13.75
C ILE A 2 -17.86 -14.15 -13.10
N LYS A 3 -18.36 -15.11 -12.32
CA LYS A 3 -19.56 -14.94 -11.48
C LYS A 3 -19.14 -14.77 -10.03
N LEU A 4 -19.58 -13.68 -9.41
CA LEU A 4 -19.48 -13.42 -7.97
C LEU A 4 -20.83 -13.72 -7.35
N TYR A 5 -20.81 -14.36 -6.19
CA TYR A 5 -21.98 -14.82 -5.47
C TYR A 5 -22.05 -14.19 -4.09
N TYR A 6 -23.24 -13.70 -3.75
CA TYR A 6 -23.52 -13.01 -2.49
C TYR A 6 -24.64 -13.71 -1.74
N ASP A 7 -24.52 -13.76 -0.41
CA ASP A 7 -25.58 -14.25 0.48
C ASP A 7 -26.83 -13.37 0.37
N ARG A 8 -26.64 -12.04 0.27
CA ARG A 8 -27.74 -11.07 0.41
C ARG A 8 -27.73 -10.04 -0.70
N ILE A 9 -28.90 -9.89 -1.33
CA ILE A 9 -29.23 -8.77 -2.20
C ILE A 9 -30.49 -8.11 -1.63
N VAL A 10 -30.35 -6.90 -1.10
CA VAL A 10 -31.42 -6.16 -0.42
C VAL A 10 -31.75 -4.93 -1.25
N ASP A 11 -33.00 -4.78 -1.68
CA ASP A 11 -33.45 -3.66 -2.51
C ASP A 11 -32.58 -3.43 -3.77
N GLY A 12 -32.09 -4.52 -4.36
CA GLY A 12 -31.19 -4.49 -5.53
C GLY A 12 -29.72 -4.23 -5.22
N VAL A 13 -29.39 -3.91 -3.96
CA VAL A 13 -28.05 -3.65 -3.45
C VAL A 13 -27.42 -4.95 -2.95
N LYS A 14 -26.21 -5.24 -3.44
CA LYS A 14 -25.46 -6.44 -3.08
C LYS A 14 -24.71 -6.12 -1.79
N VAL A 15 -25.06 -6.81 -0.73
CA VAL A 15 -24.44 -6.59 0.57
C VAL A 15 -23.14 -7.41 0.60
N PRO A 16 -22.01 -6.84 1.04
CA PRO A 16 -20.77 -7.59 1.19
C PRO A 16 -20.97 -8.87 2.02
N ASN A 17 -20.38 -9.97 1.56
CA ASN A 17 -20.37 -11.22 2.30
C ASN A 17 -19.57 -11.08 3.59
N GLY A 18 -19.88 -11.93 4.57
CA GLY A 18 -19.13 -11.94 5.83
C GLY A 18 -19.51 -10.83 6.80
N ILE A 19 -20.68 -10.19 6.71
CA ILE A 19 -21.19 -9.27 7.76
C ILE A 19 -22.38 -9.84 8.54
N PRO A 20 -22.52 -9.53 9.84
CA PRO A 20 -23.73 -9.82 10.61
C PRO A 20 -24.99 -9.22 9.99
N ASN A 21 -26.14 -9.89 10.14
CA ASN A 21 -27.44 -9.37 9.67
C ASN A 21 -27.78 -7.98 10.25
N LYS A 22 -27.42 -7.74 11.51
CA LYS A 22 -27.60 -6.42 12.15
C LYS A 22 -26.85 -5.28 11.46
N PHE A 23 -25.83 -5.57 10.65
CA PHE A 23 -25.02 -4.57 9.95
C PHE A 23 -25.54 -4.23 8.55
N VAL A 24 -26.46 -5.01 7.99
CA VAL A 24 -27.04 -4.78 6.65
C VAL A 24 -27.57 -3.35 6.48
N LYS A 25 -28.13 -2.75 7.54
CA LYS A 25 -28.64 -1.38 7.56
C LYS A 25 -27.60 -0.30 7.22
N TYR A 26 -26.31 -0.60 7.36
CA TYR A 26 -25.23 0.32 7.00
C TYR A 26 -24.79 0.19 5.53
N TYR A 27 -25.25 -0.84 4.82
CA TYR A 27 -24.82 -1.16 3.45
C TYR A 27 -25.93 -0.98 2.40
N SER A 28 -27.18 -0.77 2.81
CA SER A 28 -28.34 -0.56 1.93
C SER A 28 -29.11 0.72 2.30
N PRO A 29 -29.53 1.57 1.35
CA PRO A 29 -29.40 1.41 -0.11
C PRO A 29 -27.99 1.74 -0.66
N GLY A 30 -27.10 2.20 0.21
CA GLY A 30 -25.69 2.42 -0.08
C GLY A 30 -24.89 2.29 1.20
N PHE A 31 -23.58 2.14 1.05
CA PHE A 31 -22.73 1.99 2.20
C PHE A 31 -22.49 3.34 2.91
N ASN A 32 -22.79 3.41 4.20
CA ASN A 32 -22.69 4.60 5.05
C ASN A 32 -21.68 4.34 6.18
N ASP A 33 -20.42 4.64 5.89
CA ASP A 33 -19.28 4.50 6.80
C ASP A 33 -19.36 5.42 8.01
N ASN A 34 -19.81 6.67 7.81
CA ASN A 34 -19.97 7.63 8.91
C ASN A 34 -20.95 7.13 9.97
N LEU A 35 -22.09 6.58 9.55
CA LEU A 35 -23.07 5.99 10.46
C LEU A 35 -22.51 4.72 11.12
N PHE A 36 -21.80 3.87 10.36
CA PHE A 36 -21.17 2.67 10.92
C PHE A 36 -20.19 3.03 12.04
N ARG A 37 -19.23 3.92 11.77
CA ARG A 37 -18.21 4.34 12.75
C ARG A 37 -18.85 4.93 14.00
N LYS A 38 -19.88 5.76 13.83
CA LYS A 38 -20.61 6.39 14.94
C LYS A 38 -21.29 5.37 15.86
N GLU A 39 -21.92 4.34 15.31
CA GLU A 39 -22.70 3.37 16.10
C GLU A 39 -21.87 2.18 16.61
N ILE A 40 -20.85 1.78 15.86
CA ILE A 40 -20.10 0.54 16.10
C ILE A 40 -18.75 0.80 16.79
N GLU A 41 -18.19 2.00 16.60
CA GLU A 41 -16.94 2.48 17.22
C GLU A 41 -15.69 1.70 16.81
N PHE A 42 -15.68 1.13 15.60
CA PHE A 42 -14.47 0.61 14.94
C PHE A 42 -14.65 0.68 13.40
N GLU A 43 -13.56 0.53 12.65
CA GLU A 43 -13.59 0.55 11.18
C GLU A 43 -14.29 -0.70 10.58
N PRO A 44 -15.21 -0.56 9.62
CA PRO A 44 -15.88 -1.73 9.04
C PRO A 44 -14.90 -2.77 8.50
N ALA A 45 -15.27 -4.04 8.64
CA ALA A 45 -14.40 -5.15 8.33
C ALA A 45 -14.37 -5.51 6.83
N VAL A 46 -15.47 -5.24 6.14
CA VAL A 46 -15.65 -5.51 4.70
C VAL A 46 -16.48 -4.41 4.06
N TYR A 47 -16.17 -4.13 2.80
CA TYR A 47 -16.79 -3.07 2.01
C TYR A 47 -16.94 -3.54 0.57
N PRO A 48 -17.80 -2.88 -0.21
CA PRO A 48 -17.85 -3.09 -1.65
C PRO A 48 -16.57 -2.53 -2.33
N SER A 49 -15.74 -3.35 -3.02
CA SER A 49 -14.47 -2.89 -3.64
C SER A 49 -14.52 -2.73 -5.16
N ASP A 50 -13.41 -2.24 -5.75
CA ASP A 50 -13.19 -2.08 -7.19
C ASP A 50 -13.07 -3.41 -7.95
N PHE A 51 -12.89 -4.53 -7.24
CA PHE A 51 -12.87 -5.87 -7.82
C PHE A 51 -14.11 -6.17 -8.69
N ARG A 52 -15.23 -5.48 -8.42
CA ARG A 52 -16.52 -5.65 -9.10
C ARG A 52 -16.62 -4.93 -10.45
N GLN A 53 -15.70 -4.01 -10.77
CA GLN A 53 -15.92 -3.02 -11.83
C GLN A 53 -15.56 -3.50 -13.26
N TYR A 54 -14.88 -4.65 -13.45
CA TYR A 54 -14.21 -4.95 -14.73
C TYR A 54 -14.50 -6.33 -15.35
N GLY A 55 -15.78 -6.73 -15.45
CA GLY A 55 -16.16 -7.93 -16.20
C GLY A 55 -16.48 -9.15 -15.33
N ALA A 56 -17.10 -8.90 -14.18
CA ALA A 56 -17.75 -9.91 -13.36
C ALA A 56 -19.28 -9.71 -13.37
N THR A 57 -20.05 -10.80 -13.26
CA THR A 57 -21.48 -10.73 -12.96
C THR A 57 -21.73 -11.03 -11.49
N GLU A 58 -22.68 -10.33 -10.90
CA GLU A 58 -23.05 -10.47 -9.49
C GLU A 58 -24.37 -11.23 -9.38
N ASN A 59 -24.40 -12.29 -8.57
CA ASN A 59 -25.52 -13.22 -8.48
C ASN A 59 -25.85 -13.48 -7.00
N SER A 60 -27.10 -13.81 -6.69
CA SER A 60 -27.46 -14.31 -5.36
C SER A 60 -27.17 -15.80 -5.27
N VAL A 61 -26.65 -16.27 -4.14
CA VAL A 61 -26.50 -17.71 -3.88
C VAL A 61 -27.85 -18.43 -3.92
N ASP A 62 -28.95 -17.73 -3.65
CA ASP A 62 -30.29 -18.33 -3.72
C ASP A 62 -30.67 -18.83 -5.09
N THR A 63 -30.06 -18.28 -6.14
CA THR A 63 -30.25 -18.69 -7.54
C THR A 63 -29.58 -20.02 -7.90
N ILE A 64 -28.72 -20.56 -7.03
CA ILE A 64 -28.05 -21.84 -7.26
C ILE A 64 -28.97 -22.98 -6.82
N ASP A 65 -29.10 -23.98 -7.70
CA ASP A 65 -29.81 -25.23 -7.40
C ASP A 65 -29.03 -26.03 -6.34
N ASN A 66 -29.72 -26.55 -5.32
CA ASN A 66 -29.11 -27.33 -4.24
C ASN A 66 -28.44 -28.63 -4.71
N THR A 67 -28.77 -29.10 -5.92
CA THR A 67 -28.19 -30.29 -6.56
C THR A 67 -26.99 -29.97 -7.46
N GLU A 68 -26.60 -28.70 -7.57
CA GLU A 68 -25.44 -28.30 -8.38
C GLU A 68 -24.15 -28.95 -7.87
N THR A 69 -23.31 -29.37 -8.82
CA THR A 69 -22.01 -30.02 -8.56
C THR A 69 -20.88 -29.39 -9.37
N LYS A 70 -21.19 -28.57 -10.37
CA LYS A 70 -20.21 -27.89 -11.22
C LYS A 70 -19.75 -26.60 -10.55
N PHE A 71 -18.51 -26.23 -10.81
CA PHE A 71 -17.99 -24.93 -10.44
C PHE A 71 -18.77 -23.81 -11.16
N LEU A 72 -19.31 -22.88 -10.37
CA LEU A 72 -20.11 -21.76 -10.88
C LEU A 72 -19.42 -20.41 -10.75
N GLY A 73 -18.58 -20.22 -9.72
CA GLY A 73 -17.93 -18.93 -9.48
C GLY A 73 -17.39 -18.77 -8.07
N TYR A 74 -17.31 -17.51 -7.64
CA TYR A 74 -16.63 -17.11 -6.42
C TYR A 74 -17.58 -16.52 -5.39
N TYR A 75 -17.41 -16.93 -4.13
CA TYR A 75 -17.94 -16.22 -2.97
C TYR A 75 -16.86 -15.24 -2.51
N THR A 76 -17.07 -13.94 -2.74
CA THR A 76 -16.04 -12.92 -2.47
C THR A 76 -16.15 -12.37 -1.06
N ILE A 77 -15.02 -12.19 -0.38
CA ILE A 77 -14.89 -11.41 0.84
C ILE A 77 -13.95 -10.26 0.54
N GLU A 78 -14.46 -9.04 0.54
CA GLU A 78 -13.73 -7.83 0.16
C GLU A 78 -13.49 -6.98 1.41
N GLY A 79 -12.35 -7.21 2.06
CA GLY A 79 -12.00 -6.53 3.30
C GLY A 79 -11.31 -5.19 3.08
N PHE A 80 -11.98 -4.22 2.46
CA PHE A 80 -11.48 -2.85 2.49
C PHE A 80 -11.75 -2.25 3.90
N GLY A 81 -10.84 -1.45 4.46
CA GLY A 81 -10.91 -0.97 5.85
C GLY A 81 -9.89 -1.62 6.79
N SER A 82 -10.07 -2.89 7.18
CA SER A 82 -9.11 -3.63 8.02
C SER A 82 -9.19 -5.14 7.84
N ALA A 83 -8.14 -5.73 7.24
CA ALA A 83 -8.00 -7.18 7.12
C ALA A 83 -7.95 -7.88 8.50
N GLN A 84 -7.44 -7.19 9.53
CA GLN A 84 -7.46 -7.69 10.90
C GLN A 84 -8.88 -7.75 11.47
N ASN A 85 -9.72 -6.74 11.20
CA ASN A 85 -11.14 -6.77 11.58
C ASN A 85 -11.86 -7.91 10.86
N ALA A 86 -11.66 -8.04 9.55
CA ALA A 86 -12.24 -9.12 8.75
C ALA A 86 -11.90 -10.50 9.31
N MET A 87 -10.66 -10.70 9.75
CA MET A 87 -10.20 -11.98 10.30
C MET A 87 -10.49 -12.17 11.79
N GLY A 88 -11.12 -11.20 12.46
CA GLY A 88 -11.41 -11.25 13.90
C GLY A 88 -10.14 -11.26 14.77
N VAL A 89 -9.02 -10.72 14.27
CA VAL A 89 -7.73 -10.70 14.96
C VAL A 89 -7.32 -9.31 15.43
N ASN A 90 -8.14 -8.28 15.18
CA ASN A 90 -7.91 -6.95 15.74
C ASN A 90 -8.46 -6.85 17.18
N PRO A 91 -7.60 -6.69 18.20
CA PRO A 91 -8.05 -6.52 19.58
C PRO A 91 -8.91 -5.26 19.81
N GLU A 92 -8.78 -4.23 18.98
CA GLU A 92 -9.54 -2.97 19.11
C GLU A 92 -11.04 -3.16 18.90
N THR A 93 -11.45 -4.21 18.19
CA THR A 93 -12.87 -4.54 17.99
C THR A 93 -13.55 -4.97 19.29
N LYS A 94 -12.79 -5.33 20.34
CA LYS A 94 -13.30 -5.82 21.63
C LYS A 94 -14.33 -6.94 21.49
N GLY A 95 -14.21 -7.77 20.44
CA GLY A 95 -15.15 -8.85 20.14
C GLY A 95 -16.53 -8.40 19.64
N LYS A 96 -16.73 -7.12 19.31
CA LYS A 96 -17.97 -6.62 18.69
C LYS A 96 -18.22 -7.21 17.30
N TYR A 97 -17.16 -7.74 16.68
CA TYR A 97 -17.16 -8.39 15.38
C TYR A 97 -16.23 -9.60 15.41
N GLU A 98 -16.70 -10.73 14.89
CA GLU A 98 -15.95 -11.97 14.79
C GLU A 98 -15.40 -12.14 13.37
N ALA A 99 -14.60 -13.18 13.12
CA ALA A 99 -14.11 -13.45 11.79
C ALA A 99 -15.26 -13.59 10.78
N VAL A 100 -15.12 -12.99 9.59
CA VAL A 100 -16.09 -13.02 8.46
C VAL A 100 -16.67 -14.41 8.18
N PHE A 101 -15.89 -15.45 8.41
CA PHE A 101 -16.26 -16.85 8.25
C PHE A 101 -17.45 -17.29 9.11
N ASN A 102 -17.67 -16.65 10.26
CA ASN A 102 -18.79 -16.94 11.15
C ASN A 102 -20.13 -16.37 10.63
N TYR A 103 -20.09 -15.55 9.58
CA TYR A 103 -21.26 -14.92 8.98
C TYR A 103 -21.58 -15.48 7.58
N ILE A 104 -20.93 -16.57 7.16
CA ILE A 104 -21.27 -17.29 5.93
C ILE A 104 -22.58 -18.05 6.17
N GLU A 105 -23.57 -17.85 5.30
CA GLU A 105 -24.85 -18.57 5.41
C GLU A 105 -24.71 -20.07 5.12
N GLU A 106 -25.58 -20.88 5.72
CA GLU A 106 -25.50 -22.35 5.64
C GLU A 106 -25.52 -22.86 4.18
N LYS A 107 -26.34 -22.25 3.32
CA LYS A 107 -26.43 -22.61 1.90
C LYS A 107 -25.11 -22.34 1.17
N SER A 108 -24.52 -21.17 1.40
CA SER A 108 -23.22 -20.80 0.82
C SER A 108 -22.09 -21.66 1.32
N LEU A 109 -22.09 -22.00 2.61
CA LEU A 109 -21.10 -22.90 3.19
C LEU A 109 -21.13 -24.28 2.52
N LYS A 110 -22.31 -24.83 2.23
CA LYS A 110 -22.44 -26.11 1.51
C LYS A 110 -21.80 -26.05 0.12
N PHE A 111 -22.03 -24.96 -0.62
CA PHE A 111 -21.43 -24.78 -1.95
C PHE A 111 -19.93 -24.53 -1.91
N LEU A 112 -19.43 -23.88 -0.86
CA LEU A 112 -18.00 -23.72 -0.61
C LEU A 112 -17.30 -25.04 -0.24
N GLN A 113 -17.97 -25.88 0.53
CA GLN A 113 -17.47 -27.22 0.91
C GLN A 113 -17.47 -28.18 -0.28
N SER A 114 -18.48 -28.11 -1.16
CA SER A 114 -18.57 -28.97 -2.34
C SER A 114 -17.69 -28.51 -3.51
N GLY A 115 -17.20 -27.26 -3.48
CA GLY A 115 -16.42 -26.64 -4.56
C GLY A 115 -17.26 -26.11 -5.72
N VAL A 116 -18.59 -26.10 -5.60
CA VAL A 116 -19.50 -25.37 -6.51
C VAL A 116 -19.15 -23.89 -6.53
N LEU A 117 -18.85 -23.33 -5.35
CA LEU A 117 -18.26 -22.02 -5.18
C LEU A 117 -16.85 -22.14 -4.61
N LYS A 118 -15.96 -21.21 -4.98
CA LYS A 118 -14.67 -21.02 -4.33
C LYS A 118 -14.68 -19.74 -3.50
N LEU A 119 -14.05 -19.79 -2.32
CA LEU A 119 -13.84 -18.60 -1.52
C LEU A 119 -12.73 -17.73 -2.14
N CYS A 120 -13.01 -16.46 -2.37
CA CYS A 120 -12.03 -15.47 -2.81
C CYS A 120 -11.96 -14.33 -1.79
N ILE A 121 -10.87 -14.24 -1.04
CA ILE A 121 -10.63 -13.15 -0.10
C ILE A 121 -9.76 -12.12 -0.81
N CYS A 122 -10.27 -10.91 -0.94
CA CYS A 122 -9.68 -9.87 -1.75
C CYS A 122 -9.38 -8.64 -0.89
N TYR A 123 -8.10 -8.34 -0.72
CA TYR A 123 -7.61 -7.09 -0.16
C TYR A 123 -6.87 -6.40 -1.31
N LEU A 124 -7.45 -5.36 -1.91
CA LEU A 124 -6.78 -4.62 -3.01
C LEU A 124 -6.18 -3.31 -2.53
N GLN A 125 -6.91 -2.60 -1.68
CA GLN A 125 -6.54 -1.29 -1.16
C GLN A 125 -6.08 -1.47 0.30
N GLU A 126 -4.82 -1.11 0.59
CA GLU A 126 -4.09 -1.44 1.84
C GLU A 126 -3.84 -2.94 2.08
N ALA A 127 -3.45 -3.62 1.01
CA ALA A 127 -3.48 -5.07 0.86
C ALA A 127 -2.28 -5.84 1.43
N PHE A 128 -1.68 -5.38 2.52
CA PHE A 128 -0.68 -6.18 3.23
C PHE A 128 -1.35 -7.06 4.27
N ILE A 129 -0.87 -8.30 4.41
CA ILE A 129 -1.41 -9.22 5.41
C ILE A 129 -0.33 -9.74 6.34
N THR A 130 -0.57 -9.62 7.64
CA THR A 130 0.29 -10.13 8.70
C THR A 130 0.07 -11.61 8.93
N ASP A 131 0.99 -12.28 9.62
CA ASP A 131 0.93 -13.75 9.80
C ASP A 131 -0.32 -14.19 10.59
N ASN A 132 -0.79 -13.40 11.56
CA ASN A 132 -2.06 -13.68 12.25
C ASN A 132 -3.28 -13.68 11.31
N ILE A 133 -3.28 -12.86 10.26
CA ILE A 133 -4.34 -12.84 9.23
C ILE A 133 -4.23 -14.11 8.38
N ILE A 134 -3.02 -14.44 7.91
CA ILE A 134 -2.71 -15.67 7.16
C ILE A 134 -3.19 -16.91 7.94
N HIS A 135 -2.83 -17.01 9.22
CA HIS A 135 -3.22 -18.12 10.08
C HIS A 135 -4.72 -18.16 10.33
N SER A 136 -5.37 -17.00 10.53
CA SER A 136 -6.83 -16.94 10.70
C SER A 136 -7.56 -17.48 9.46
N ILE A 137 -7.12 -17.11 8.25
CA ILE A 137 -7.67 -17.67 7.00
C ILE A 137 -7.47 -19.19 6.96
N HIS A 138 -6.25 -19.67 7.26
CA HIS A 138 -5.96 -21.10 7.27
C HIS A 138 -6.86 -21.86 8.25
N TYR A 139 -6.92 -21.44 9.52
CA TYR A 139 -7.68 -22.16 10.54
C TYR A 139 -9.18 -22.11 10.29
N ASN A 140 -9.72 -20.99 9.79
CA ASN A 140 -11.14 -20.90 9.48
C ASN A 140 -11.52 -21.76 8.26
N THR A 141 -10.72 -21.76 7.19
CA THR A 141 -10.96 -22.64 6.04
C THR A 141 -10.79 -24.12 6.40
N LYS A 142 -9.88 -24.45 7.33
CA LYS A 142 -9.74 -25.79 7.92
C LYS A 142 -10.97 -26.18 8.73
N ARG A 143 -11.38 -25.34 9.69
CA ARG A 143 -12.54 -25.54 10.57
C ARG A 143 -13.84 -25.74 9.80
N LEU A 144 -14.05 -24.96 8.74
CA LEU A 144 -15.26 -24.99 7.93
C LEU A 144 -15.19 -26.00 6.77
N ASN A 145 -14.09 -26.74 6.62
CA ASN A 145 -13.85 -27.63 5.50
C ASN A 145 -14.02 -26.95 4.12
N ILE A 146 -13.66 -25.68 4.02
CA ILE A 146 -13.65 -24.94 2.75
C ILE A 146 -12.36 -25.32 2.01
N GLN A 147 -12.51 -25.69 0.75
CA GLN A 147 -11.42 -26.14 -0.12
C GLN A 147 -11.13 -25.10 -1.20
N ASN A 148 -9.90 -25.09 -1.72
CA ASN A 148 -9.50 -24.30 -2.90
C ASN A 148 -9.77 -22.78 -2.79
N SER A 149 -9.47 -22.19 -1.62
CA SER A 149 -9.62 -20.75 -1.42
C SER A 149 -8.54 -19.95 -2.16
N ILE A 150 -8.82 -18.70 -2.49
CA ILE A 150 -7.89 -17.76 -3.12
C ILE A 150 -7.80 -16.51 -2.26
N VAL A 151 -6.58 -16.00 -2.07
CA VAL A 151 -6.29 -14.75 -1.37
C VAL A 151 -5.60 -13.81 -2.36
N ILE A 152 -6.21 -12.67 -2.65
CA ILE A 152 -5.66 -11.63 -3.52
C ILE A 152 -5.17 -10.48 -2.65
N VAL A 153 -3.88 -10.15 -2.75
CA VAL A 153 -3.20 -9.16 -1.91
C VAL A 153 -2.11 -8.41 -2.69
N ASN A 154 -1.62 -7.31 -2.15
CA ASN A 154 -0.44 -6.60 -2.67
C ASN A 154 0.78 -6.86 -1.79
N ASP A 155 1.04 -8.13 -1.48
CA ASP A 155 2.16 -8.54 -0.64
C ASP A 155 2.92 -9.65 -1.34
N PHE A 156 4.08 -9.34 -1.92
CA PHE A 156 4.83 -10.30 -2.73
C PHE A 156 5.53 -11.39 -1.91
N LEU A 157 5.59 -11.25 -0.58
CA LEU A 157 6.19 -12.26 0.31
C LEU A 157 5.15 -13.23 0.89
N VAL A 158 3.86 -12.97 0.71
CA VAL A 158 2.76 -13.73 1.31
C VAL A 158 2.82 -15.23 1.01
N GLU A 159 3.12 -15.60 -0.24
CA GLU A 159 3.11 -17.00 -0.68
C GLU A 159 4.20 -17.78 0.01
N LYS A 160 5.41 -17.22 0.03
CA LYS A 160 6.57 -17.80 0.69
C LYS A 160 6.32 -17.94 2.19
N ARG A 161 5.87 -16.88 2.86
CA ARG A 161 5.57 -16.89 4.30
C ARG A 161 4.55 -17.97 4.66
N TYR A 162 3.46 -18.05 3.90
CA TYR A 162 2.42 -19.02 4.17
C TYR A 162 2.91 -20.47 3.97
N ASN A 163 3.61 -20.73 2.87
CA ASN A 163 4.11 -22.07 2.57
C ASN A 163 5.19 -22.53 3.56
N ASP A 164 6.11 -21.63 3.95
CA ASP A 164 7.13 -21.91 4.95
C ASP A 164 6.48 -22.22 6.32
N TRP A 165 5.52 -21.39 6.75
CA TRP A 165 4.77 -21.64 7.98
C TRP A 165 4.02 -22.98 7.94
N CYS A 166 3.35 -23.31 6.84
CA CYS A 166 2.67 -24.60 6.69
C CYS A 166 3.67 -25.77 6.82
N LYS A 167 4.84 -25.67 6.18
CA LYS A 167 5.88 -26.69 6.27
C LYS A 167 6.42 -26.86 7.69
N GLU A 168 6.68 -25.76 8.39
CA GLU A 168 7.18 -25.76 9.77
C GLU A 168 6.18 -26.36 10.76
N ASN A 169 4.88 -26.17 10.50
CA ASN A 169 3.80 -26.61 11.39
C ASN A 169 3.15 -27.94 10.95
N ASN A 170 3.69 -28.62 9.93
CA ASN A 170 3.10 -29.83 9.33
C ASN A 170 1.64 -29.64 8.89
N GLU A 171 1.32 -28.46 8.37
CA GLU A 171 0.01 -28.12 7.83
C GLU A 171 0.01 -28.20 6.29
N THR A 172 -1.16 -28.51 5.72
CA THR A 172 -1.35 -28.48 4.26
C THR A 172 -1.90 -27.10 3.85
N PRO A 173 -1.31 -26.42 2.84
CA PRO A 173 -1.85 -25.17 2.32
C PRO A 173 -3.33 -25.28 1.94
N ARG A 174 -4.14 -24.32 2.39
CA ARG A 174 -5.61 -24.27 2.24
C ARG A 174 -6.07 -23.23 1.22
N PHE A 175 -5.19 -22.30 0.88
CA PHE A 175 -5.46 -21.27 -0.12
C PHE A 175 -4.25 -21.03 -1.02
N LYS A 176 -4.53 -20.51 -2.21
CA LYS A 176 -3.52 -19.95 -3.12
C LYS A 176 -3.51 -18.44 -3.00
N THR A 177 -2.35 -17.84 -3.22
CA THR A 177 -2.18 -16.39 -3.19
C THR A 177 -2.03 -15.85 -4.60
N ILE A 178 -2.64 -14.70 -4.87
CA ILE A 178 -2.42 -13.92 -6.09
C ILE A 178 -1.93 -12.55 -5.67
N VAL A 179 -0.71 -12.21 -6.07
CA VAL A 179 -0.17 -10.86 -5.88
C VAL A 179 -0.74 -9.96 -6.98
N PHE A 180 -1.47 -8.92 -6.56
CA PHE A 180 -2.02 -7.90 -7.45
C PHE A 180 -1.60 -6.51 -6.98
N CYS A 181 -0.78 -5.85 -7.79
CA CYS A 181 -0.19 -4.56 -7.45
C CYS A 181 -1.14 -3.40 -7.75
N HIS A 182 -2.26 -3.35 -7.03
CA HIS A 182 -3.26 -2.29 -7.11
C HIS A 182 -2.62 -0.89 -7.00
N SER A 183 -1.63 -0.73 -6.11
CA SER A 183 -0.95 0.54 -5.88
C SER A 183 -0.29 1.10 -7.14
N LEU A 184 0.39 0.25 -7.94
CA LEU A 184 0.99 0.64 -9.21
C LEU A 184 -0.07 1.07 -10.22
N TYR A 185 -1.10 0.25 -10.41
CA TYR A 185 -2.11 0.48 -11.46
C TYR A 185 -2.95 1.72 -11.19
N GLU A 186 -3.38 1.93 -9.94
CA GLU A 186 -4.16 3.12 -9.59
C GLU A 186 -3.30 4.39 -9.62
N LYS A 187 -2.08 4.33 -9.08
CA LYS A 187 -1.20 5.51 -9.06
C LYS A 187 -0.74 5.91 -10.46
N SER A 188 -0.49 4.93 -11.33
CA SER A 188 -0.17 5.20 -12.73
C SER A 188 -1.34 5.75 -13.51
N ASN A 189 -2.55 5.24 -13.28
CA ASN A 189 -3.74 5.75 -13.94
C ASN A 189 -4.04 7.18 -13.54
N GLU A 190 -3.92 7.52 -12.25
CA GLU A 190 -4.09 8.89 -11.77
C GLU A 190 -3.17 9.88 -12.51
N ILE A 191 -1.87 9.61 -12.53
CA ILE A 191 -0.90 10.50 -13.18
C ILE A 191 -1.14 10.54 -14.70
N TYR A 192 -1.46 9.40 -15.32
CA TYR A 192 -1.79 9.31 -16.75
C TYR A 192 -3.00 10.18 -17.12
N GLU A 193 -4.09 10.13 -16.34
CA GLU A 193 -5.29 10.93 -16.56
C GLU A 193 -5.05 12.42 -16.28
N LEU A 194 -4.26 12.75 -15.24
CA LEU A 194 -3.89 14.15 -14.94
C LEU A 194 -3.12 14.81 -16.09
N LEU A 195 -2.22 14.08 -16.77
CA LEU A 195 -1.53 14.57 -17.97
C LEU A 195 -2.49 14.81 -19.16
N ARG A 196 -3.70 14.27 -19.11
CA ARG A 196 -4.78 14.46 -20.08
C ARG A 196 -5.83 15.46 -19.59
N ASN A 197 -5.53 16.18 -18.51
CA ASN A 197 -6.42 17.13 -17.83
C ASN A 197 -7.71 16.48 -17.31
N HIS A 198 -7.62 15.22 -16.86
CA HIS A 198 -8.72 14.50 -16.26
C HIS A 198 -8.36 14.08 -14.82
N GLU A 199 -9.18 14.51 -13.86
CA GLU A 199 -8.98 14.20 -12.44
C GLU A 199 -9.85 12.99 -12.05
N THR A 200 -9.20 11.86 -11.75
CA THR A 200 -9.87 10.59 -11.39
C THR A 200 -10.30 10.52 -9.93
N TYR A 201 -9.59 11.22 -9.05
CA TYR A 201 -9.81 11.22 -7.61
C TYR A 201 -10.13 12.63 -7.12
N GLN A 202 -11.24 12.79 -6.39
CA GLN A 202 -11.71 14.09 -5.89
C GLN A 202 -11.50 14.26 -4.38
N LEU A 203 -10.56 13.50 -3.78
CA LEU A 203 -10.32 13.51 -2.33
C LEU A 203 -9.85 14.86 -1.78
N ALA A 204 -9.34 15.73 -2.64
CA ALA A 204 -8.91 17.08 -2.27
C ALA A 204 -9.89 18.18 -2.72
N SER A 205 -11.10 17.84 -3.21
CA SER A 205 -12.05 18.80 -3.80
C SER A 205 -12.44 19.92 -2.83
N ASP A 206 -12.49 19.62 -1.54
CA ASP A 206 -12.89 20.56 -0.50
C ASP A 206 -11.76 21.52 -0.10
N TYR A 207 -10.56 21.33 -0.64
CA TYR A 207 -9.41 22.17 -0.37
C TYR A 207 -9.06 23.05 -1.58
N GLU A 208 -9.66 24.24 -1.63
CA GLU A 208 -9.59 25.18 -2.76
C GLU A 208 -8.15 25.56 -3.20
N GLN A 209 -7.17 25.43 -2.31
CA GLN A 209 -5.76 25.75 -2.60
C GLN A 209 -5.01 24.62 -3.31
N HIS A 210 -5.57 23.41 -3.32
CA HIS A 210 -4.99 22.28 -4.02
C HIS A 210 -5.29 22.32 -5.51
N LYS A 211 -4.28 21.97 -6.30
CA LYS A 211 -4.43 21.78 -7.74
C LYS A 211 -3.66 20.55 -8.16
N SER A 212 -4.40 19.48 -8.46
CA SER A 212 -3.82 18.23 -8.93
C SER A 212 -2.96 18.47 -10.17
N SER A 213 -1.73 17.96 -10.15
CA SER A 213 -0.77 18.14 -11.24
C SER A 213 0.19 16.98 -11.39
N ALA A 214 0.55 16.69 -12.64
CA ALA A 214 1.52 15.69 -13.05
C ALA A 214 2.64 16.34 -13.89
N MET A 215 3.83 15.72 -13.92
CA MET A 215 4.97 16.19 -14.70
C MET A 215 5.01 15.52 -16.07
N SER A 216 5.05 16.30 -17.16
CA SER A 216 5.22 15.75 -18.51
C SER A 216 6.69 15.49 -18.86
N LEU A 217 6.94 14.71 -19.92
CA LEU A 217 8.29 14.49 -20.46
C LEU A 217 8.94 15.79 -20.94
N ASP A 218 8.17 16.69 -21.53
CA ASP A 218 8.67 17.98 -22.01
C ASP A 218 9.07 18.87 -20.84
N GLU A 219 8.23 18.95 -19.80
CA GLU A 219 8.55 19.68 -18.57
C GLU A 219 9.81 19.12 -17.90
N PHE A 220 9.96 17.79 -17.84
CA PHE A 220 11.18 17.15 -17.36
C PHE A 220 12.41 17.62 -18.15
N LYS A 221 12.36 17.55 -19.48
CA LYS A 221 13.48 17.95 -20.36
C LYS A 221 13.81 19.44 -20.24
N ASP A 222 12.81 20.29 -20.07
CA ASP A 222 13.00 21.73 -19.90
C ASP A 222 13.75 22.07 -18.61
N THR A 223 13.73 21.17 -17.60
CA THR A 223 14.52 21.36 -16.37
C THR A 223 16.01 21.03 -16.52
N LYS A 224 16.48 20.58 -17.69
CA LYS A 224 17.85 20.06 -17.86
C LYS A 224 18.96 21.06 -17.55
N SER A 225 18.75 22.34 -17.83
CA SER A 225 19.72 23.39 -17.50
C SER A 225 19.52 24.01 -16.11
N THR A 226 18.49 23.57 -15.37
CA THR A 226 18.11 24.18 -14.09
C THR A 226 18.67 23.38 -12.92
N LEU A 227 19.46 24.04 -12.07
CA LEU A 227 19.84 23.49 -10.77
C LEU A 227 18.64 23.52 -9.82
N ARG A 228 18.10 22.35 -9.49
CA ARG A 228 16.98 22.20 -8.56
C ARG A 228 17.33 22.69 -7.15
N THR A 229 16.31 23.18 -6.45
CA THR A 229 16.44 23.78 -5.12
C THR A 229 16.89 22.75 -4.08
N ASN A 230 16.28 21.57 -4.10
CA ASN A 230 16.50 20.50 -3.13
C ASN A 230 17.36 19.39 -3.75
N THR A 231 18.27 18.81 -2.96
CA THR A 231 19.01 17.62 -3.37
C THR A 231 18.18 16.35 -3.22
N ILE A 232 17.28 16.32 -2.23
CA ILE A 232 16.41 15.17 -1.95
C ILE A 232 14.93 15.57 -1.76
N LEU A 233 14.07 14.57 -1.91
CA LEU A 233 12.67 14.55 -1.50
C LEU A 233 12.42 13.34 -0.60
N SER A 234 11.82 13.54 0.58
CA SER A 234 11.43 12.46 1.50
C SER A 234 10.21 12.85 2.32
N MET A 235 9.10 12.13 2.16
CA MET A 235 7.82 12.49 2.76
C MET A 235 7.40 11.51 3.86
N ASN A 236 7.42 11.95 5.11
CA ASN A 236 7.32 11.12 6.32
C ASN A 236 6.16 11.57 7.23
N ARG A 237 4.92 11.50 6.72
CA ARG A 237 3.74 11.99 7.46
C ARG A 237 3.48 11.26 8.78
N ARG A 238 3.18 9.96 8.70
CA ARG A 238 2.95 9.11 9.88
C ARG A 238 4.28 8.53 10.33
N GLN A 239 4.61 8.66 11.61
CA GLN A 239 5.88 8.14 12.10
C GLN A 239 5.83 6.63 12.31
N ARG A 240 6.94 6.00 11.95
CA ARG A 240 7.30 4.62 12.26
C ARG A 240 8.79 4.60 12.51
N GLU A 241 9.27 3.50 13.05
CA GLU A 241 10.63 3.40 13.55
C GLU A 241 11.69 3.71 12.48
N HIS A 242 11.56 3.13 11.29
CA HIS A 242 12.46 3.37 10.16
C HIS A 242 12.38 4.81 9.63
N ARG A 243 11.20 5.44 9.68
CA ARG A 243 11.03 6.84 9.28
C ARG A 243 11.72 7.77 10.27
N LEU A 244 11.55 7.52 11.57
CA LEU A 244 12.20 8.30 12.61
C LEU A 244 13.73 8.18 12.53
N ALA A 245 14.22 6.95 12.37
CA ALA A 245 15.65 6.70 12.16
C ALA A 245 16.16 7.40 10.89
N THR A 246 15.41 7.32 9.78
CA THR A 246 15.77 8.02 8.53
C THR A 246 15.85 9.54 8.75
N LEU A 247 14.83 10.15 9.37
CA LEU A 247 14.82 11.58 9.66
C LEU A 247 16.00 12.02 10.54
N CYS A 248 16.40 11.19 11.52
CA CYS A 248 17.59 11.46 12.34
C CYS A 248 18.87 11.49 11.48
N VAL A 249 19.04 10.51 10.57
CA VAL A 249 20.17 10.49 9.63
C VAL A 249 20.13 11.72 8.71
N LEU A 250 18.97 12.06 8.15
CA LEU A 250 18.83 13.22 7.28
C LEU A 250 19.16 14.53 8.01
N ASN A 251 18.75 14.66 9.28
CA ASN A 251 19.08 15.83 10.09
C ASN A 251 20.59 15.93 10.33
N ARG A 252 21.21 14.84 10.83
CA ARG A 252 22.63 14.76 11.17
C ARG A 252 23.55 15.12 10.00
N TYR A 253 23.17 14.72 8.78
CA TYR A 253 23.95 14.94 7.57
C TYR A 253 23.49 16.15 6.75
N GLY A 254 22.72 17.07 7.34
CA GLY A 254 22.35 18.34 6.71
C GLY A 254 21.41 18.20 5.50
N LEU A 255 20.74 17.06 5.37
CA LEU A 255 19.79 16.75 4.30
C LEU A 255 18.34 17.10 4.68
N LEU A 256 18.06 17.48 5.92
CA LEU A 256 16.71 17.85 6.36
C LEU A 256 16.36 19.32 6.03
N LYS A 257 17.13 20.26 6.58
CA LYS A 257 16.90 21.69 6.41
C LYS A 257 17.32 22.13 5.00
N GLY A 258 16.46 22.86 4.30
CA GLY A 258 16.74 23.35 2.94
C GLY A 258 16.60 22.28 1.85
N ASN A 259 15.91 21.17 2.14
CA ASN A 259 15.57 20.12 1.19
C ASN A 259 14.07 19.80 1.26
N GLY A 260 13.59 18.97 0.33
CA GLY A 260 12.20 18.53 0.25
C GLY A 260 11.87 17.44 1.26
N VAL A 261 12.08 17.67 2.56
CA VAL A 261 11.75 16.69 3.60
C VAL A 261 10.51 17.12 4.36
N SER A 262 9.48 16.26 4.44
CA SER A 262 8.31 16.52 5.28
C SER A 262 8.18 15.51 6.39
N TYR A 263 7.75 15.97 7.57
CA TYR A 263 7.42 15.13 8.72
C TYR A 263 6.52 15.87 9.70
N GLN A 264 5.84 15.13 10.55
CA GLN A 264 5.16 15.69 11.72
C GLN A 264 5.24 14.72 12.89
N LEU A 265 5.57 15.27 14.06
CA LEU A 265 5.63 14.52 15.30
C LEU A 265 4.39 14.69 16.17
N THR A 266 3.37 15.45 15.78
CA THR A 266 2.18 15.70 16.63
C THR A 266 0.94 14.91 16.19
N PHE A 267 1.11 13.92 15.33
CA PHE A 267 0.00 13.17 14.74
C PHE A 267 -0.61 12.14 15.72
N ASP A 268 0.22 11.33 16.38
CA ASP A 268 -0.22 10.22 17.26
C ASP A 268 -0.35 10.63 18.74
N GLY A 269 -0.44 11.93 19.04
CA GLY A 269 -0.46 12.46 20.41
C GLY A 269 0.22 13.84 20.52
N PRO A 270 0.54 14.32 21.75
CA PRO A 270 1.22 15.61 21.93
C PRO A 270 2.60 15.63 21.23
N THR A 271 3.26 14.47 21.16
CA THR A 271 4.48 14.23 20.39
C THR A 271 4.66 12.73 20.14
N THR A 272 5.16 12.33 18.97
CA THR A 272 5.59 10.98 18.65
C THR A 272 6.77 10.66 19.57
N PRO A 273 6.70 9.59 20.37
CA PRO A 273 7.81 9.21 21.24
C PRO A 273 9.05 8.85 20.42
N TYR A 274 10.21 8.89 21.07
CA TYR A 274 11.43 8.35 20.48
C TYR A 274 11.43 6.82 20.58
N TYR A 275 11.54 6.14 19.44
CA TYR A 275 11.72 4.69 19.35
C TYR A 275 12.47 4.37 18.05
N VAL A 276 13.67 3.80 18.18
CA VAL A 276 14.55 3.36 17.08
C VAL A 276 15.34 2.10 17.47
N ASP A 277 15.01 1.49 18.61
CA ASP A 277 15.78 0.44 19.28
C ASP A 277 15.83 -0.90 18.52
N LYS A 278 14.84 -1.19 17.68
CA LYS A 278 14.84 -2.37 16.79
C LYS A 278 15.75 -2.20 15.59
N LEU A 279 16.10 -0.96 15.21
CA LEU A 279 17.02 -0.67 14.11
C LEU A 279 18.42 -0.27 14.58
N ILE A 280 18.48 0.46 15.70
CA ILE A 280 19.70 1.03 16.25
C ILE A 280 19.92 0.36 17.60
N THR A 281 20.62 -0.77 17.59
CA THR A 281 20.82 -1.62 18.77
C THR A 281 22.04 -1.23 19.61
N ASP A 282 22.97 -0.44 19.04
CA ASP A 282 24.15 0.08 19.76
C ASP A 282 23.81 1.33 20.59
N GLU A 283 24.07 1.27 21.90
CA GLU A 283 23.85 2.38 22.85
C GLU A 283 24.52 3.69 22.41
N SER A 284 25.72 3.61 21.85
CA SER A 284 26.47 4.80 21.43
C SER A 284 25.80 5.51 20.25
N ARG A 285 25.25 4.73 19.31
CA ARG A 285 24.43 5.24 18.21
C ARG A 285 23.09 5.74 18.72
N GLN A 286 22.42 5.01 19.60
CA GLN A 286 21.13 5.43 20.16
C GLN A 286 21.21 6.82 20.80
N MET A 287 22.29 7.15 21.51
CA MET A 287 22.48 8.50 22.07
C MET A 287 22.53 9.58 20.99
N LYS A 288 23.21 9.32 19.87
CA LYS A 288 23.29 10.27 18.74
C LYS A 288 21.93 10.44 18.06
N TYR A 289 21.22 9.33 17.81
CA TYR A 289 19.86 9.39 17.23
C TYR A 289 18.88 10.12 18.15
N TYR A 290 19.03 9.98 19.46
CA TYR A 290 18.23 10.72 20.42
C TYR A 290 18.48 12.23 20.32
N GLN A 291 19.74 12.66 20.17
CA GLN A 291 20.08 14.07 19.96
C GLN A 291 19.44 14.61 18.68
N ASP A 292 19.54 13.88 17.56
CA ASP A 292 18.89 14.28 16.30
C ASP A 292 17.36 14.36 16.47
N TYR A 293 16.76 13.39 17.15
CA TYR A 293 15.33 13.40 17.46
C TYR A 293 14.92 14.62 18.28
N ARG A 294 15.73 15.08 19.24
CA ARG A 294 15.44 16.28 20.04
C ARG A 294 15.35 17.53 19.16
N GLU A 295 16.23 17.66 18.16
CA GLU A 295 16.16 18.76 17.20
C GLU A 295 14.90 18.70 16.33
N LEU A 296 14.51 17.50 15.87
CA LEU A 296 13.25 17.27 15.17
C LEU A 296 12.04 17.61 16.06
N GLN A 297 12.10 17.25 17.33
CA GLN A 297 11.07 17.52 18.32
C GLN A 297 10.88 19.02 18.55
N ASP A 298 11.97 19.79 18.59
CA ASP A 298 11.93 21.24 18.76
C ASP A 298 11.30 21.93 17.53
N MET A 299 11.55 21.40 16.32
CA MET A 299 10.91 21.86 15.07
C MET A 299 9.44 21.42 14.94
N LYS A 300 9.06 20.30 15.57
CA LYS A 300 7.74 19.64 15.56
C LYS A 300 7.29 19.06 14.22
N TYR A 301 7.37 19.86 13.16
CA TYR A 301 6.95 19.49 11.80
C TYR A 301 7.72 20.26 10.74
N GLN A 302 7.78 19.69 9.54
CA GLN A 302 8.25 20.34 8.31
C GLN A 302 7.32 19.92 7.17
N TRP A 303 6.93 20.88 6.34
CA TRP A 303 6.04 20.64 5.19
C TRP A 303 6.81 20.76 3.88
N VAL A 304 6.35 20.05 2.86
CA VAL A 304 6.91 20.11 1.49
C VAL A 304 5.80 20.42 0.49
N ASP A 305 4.69 19.72 0.64
CA ASP A 305 3.48 19.91 -0.15
C ASP A 305 2.50 20.81 0.63
N TYR A 306 1.22 20.47 0.67
CA TYR A 306 0.22 21.22 1.41
C TYR A 306 0.27 20.97 2.94
N PRO A 307 0.17 22.02 3.79
CA PRO A 307 0.04 21.84 5.24
C PRO A 307 -1.15 20.98 5.63
N ILE A 308 -2.29 21.11 4.94
CA ILE A 308 -3.50 20.34 5.24
C ILE A 308 -3.31 18.84 5.08
N ALA A 309 -2.44 18.40 4.16
CA ALA A 309 -2.12 16.98 3.96
C ALA A 309 -1.58 16.32 5.24
N MET A 310 -1.13 17.15 6.19
CA MET A 310 -0.56 16.76 7.46
C MET A 310 -1.47 17.04 8.65
N GLU A 311 -2.52 17.85 8.51
CA GLU A 311 -3.46 18.22 9.59
C GLU A 311 -4.57 17.20 9.83
N ALA A 312 -4.72 16.20 8.96
CA ALA A 312 -5.49 14.98 9.24
C ALA A 312 -6.94 15.19 9.68
N LYS A 313 -7.63 16.17 9.09
CA LYS A 313 -9.08 16.18 9.16
C LYS A 313 -9.59 15.01 8.30
N ASP A 314 -10.09 13.98 8.97
CA ASP A 314 -11.01 12.96 8.44
C ASP A 314 -10.48 11.84 7.54
N GLY A 315 -9.25 11.34 7.75
CA GLY A 315 -8.83 10.12 7.04
C GLY A 315 -8.76 10.24 5.51
N VAL A 316 -8.98 11.45 4.95
CA VAL A 316 -9.14 11.74 3.52
C VAL A 316 -7.82 11.74 2.74
N HIS A 317 -6.68 11.75 3.44
CA HIS A 317 -5.35 11.67 2.80
C HIS A 317 -4.93 10.22 2.57
N HIS A 318 -5.67 9.55 1.69
CA HIS A 318 -5.18 8.38 0.99
C HIS A 318 -4.08 8.85 0.03
N GLY A 319 -3.12 7.99 -0.33
CA GLY A 319 -2.04 8.37 -1.23
C GLY A 319 -2.47 8.73 -2.66
N TYR A 320 -3.71 9.18 -2.90
CA TYR A 320 -4.40 9.45 -4.17
C TYR A 320 -5.24 10.74 -4.06
N GLY A 321 -5.44 11.45 -5.15
CA GLY A 321 -6.21 12.70 -5.23
C GLY A 321 -5.49 13.94 -4.71
N TRP A 322 -4.20 13.82 -4.38
CA TRP A 322 -3.36 14.88 -3.78
C TRP A 322 -2.07 15.11 -4.60
N GLU A 323 -2.10 14.87 -5.90
CA GLU A 323 -0.89 14.92 -6.72
C GLU A 323 -0.40 16.35 -6.95
N ASN A 324 0.86 16.60 -6.60
CA ASN A 324 1.53 17.86 -6.85
C ASN A 324 2.92 17.59 -7.46
N LYS A 325 3.15 18.12 -8.65
CA LYS A 325 4.43 17.96 -9.36
C LYS A 325 5.56 18.82 -8.83
N GLN A 326 5.25 19.93 -8.13
CA GLN A 326 6.25 20.94 -7.77
C GLN A 326 7.38 20.38 -6.88
N PRO A 327 7.11 19.59 -5.82
CA PRO A 327 8.17 18.98 -5.02
C PRO A 327 9.15 18.13 -5.84
N TYR A 328 8.66 17.49 -6.90
CA TYR A 328 9.45 16.64 -7.79
C TYR A 328 10.30 17.46 -8.78
N LEU A 329 9.75 18.56 -9.31
CA LEU A 329 10.51 19.52 -10.13
C LEU A 329 11.65 20.16 -9.33
N ASP A 330 11.46 20.34 -8.03
CA ASP A 330 12.41 21.02 -7.15
C ASP A 330 13.43 20.11 -6.50
N SER A 331 13.42 18.79 -6.74
CA SER A 331 14.30 17.82 -6.06
C SER A 331 14.86 16.74 -6.99
N TYR A 332 16.02 16.15 -6.65
CA TYR A 332 16.64 15.11 -7.48
C TYR A 332 16.34 13.69 -7.00
N LEU A 333 16.85 13.29 -5.84
CA LEU A 333 16.71 11.92 -5.31
C LEU A 333 15.47 11.78 -4.42
N ASN A 334 14.66 10.75 -4.65
CA ASN A 334 13.60 10.38 -3.74
C ASN A 334 14.11 9.36 -2.70
N ILE A 335 14.15 9.75 -1.42
CA ILE A 335 14.36 8.84 -0.30
C ILE A 335 12.98 8.37 0.15
N THR A 336 12.54 7.26 -0.45
CA THR A 336 11.18 6.76 -0.29
C THR A 336 11.10 5.85 0.92
N THR A 337 10.40 6.30 1.97
CA THR A 337 10.10 5.43 3.13
C THR A 337 8.79 4.70 2.92
N GLU A 338 8.83 3.37 2.90
CA GLU A 338 7.64 2.57 2.74
C GLU A 338 6.74 2.60 3.98
N THR A 339 5.54 2.05 3.83
CA THR A 339 4.58 1.90 4.93
C THR A 339 5.18 1.02 6.01
N ASP A 340 5.71 -0.15 5.68
CA ASP A 340 6.36 -1.02 6.65
C ASP A 340 7.86 -1.18 6.35
N PHE A 341 8.58 -1.67 7.34
CA PHE A 341 10.00 -2.01 7.25
C PHE A 341 10.35 -3.18 8.15
N LEU A 342 9.75 -3.25 9.35
CA LEU A 342 10.13 -4.22 10.38
C LEU A 342 9.27 -5.49 10.36
N ASN A 343 8.06 -5.41 9.80
CA ASN A 343 7.23 -6.60 9.67
C ASN A 343 7.63 -7.38 8.41
N PRO A 344 7.51 -8.72 8.43
CA PRO A 344 7.83 -9.55 7.29
C PRO A 344 6.73 -9.43 6.22
N THR A 345 6.62 -8.28 5.56
CA THR A 345 5.61 -8.02 4.52
C THR A 345 6.27 -7.53 3.26
N GLY A 346 5.83 -8.04 2.10
CA GLY A 346 6.24 -7.57 0.78
C GLY A 346 5.30 -6.48 0.26
N TYR A 347 4.82 -5.58 1.11
CA TYR A 347 3.89 -4.54 0.67
C TYR A 347 4.62 -3.41 -0.07
N ALA A 348 4.32 -3.27 -1.36
CA ALA A 348 4.77 -2.17 -2.20
C ALA A 348 3.63 -1.17 -2.39
N SER A 349 3.66 -0.04 -1.67
CA SER A 349 2.61 0.98 -1.74
C SER A 349 2.81 1.88 -2.95
N GLU A 350 1.90 2.82 -3.18
CA GLU A 350 2.03 3.87 -4.19
C GLU A 350 3.34 4.67 -4.06
N LYS A 351 3.96 4.66 -2.88
CA LYS A 351 5.17 5.41 -2.54
C LYS A 351 6.36 4.96 -3.37
N VAL A 352 6.59 3.65 -3.55
CA VAL A 352 7.70 3.16 -4.36
C VAL A 352 7.50 3.44 -5.86
N TRP A 353 6.25 3.49 -6.31
CA TRP A 353 5.94 3.67 -7.74
C TRP A 353 5.91 5.13 -8.19
N LYS A 354 5.41 6.03 -7.32
CA LYS A 354 5.21 7.44 -7.62
C LYS A 354 6.46 8.14 -8.19
N PRO A 355 7.69 7.95 -7.66
CA PRO A 355 8.89 8.57 -8.20
C PRO A 355 9.11 8.28 -9.70
N PHE A 356 8.73 7.10 -10.19
CA PHE A 356 8.85 6.75 -11.61
C PHE A 356 7.94 7.62 -12.50
N GLY A 357 6.75 7.99 -12.01
CA GLY A 357 5.84 8.91 -12.69
C GLY A 357 6.30 10.37 -12.68
N PHE A 358 7.37 10.70 -11.95
CA PHE A 358 7.92 12.05 -11.81
C PHE A 358 9.43 12.11 -12.11
N PHE A 359 9.96 11.15 -12.87
CA PHE A 359 11.35 11.14 -13.32
C PHE A 359 12.37 11.21 -12.17
N GLN A 360 12.13 10.53 -11.04
CA GLN A 360 13.07 10.54 -9.91
C GLN A 360 13.71 9.17 -9.66
N PRO A 361 15.03 9.13 -9.39
CA PRO A 361 15.66 7.97 -8.80
C PRO A 361 15.17 7.72 -7.37
N VAL A 362 15.23 6.46 -6.94
CA VAL A 362 14.71 5.99 -5.65
C VAL A 362 15.82 5.35 -4.83
N LEU A 363 16.03 5.87 -3.62
CA LEU A 363 16.68 5.16 -2.53
C LEU A 363 15.58 4.67 -1.57
N LEU A 364 15.35 3.36 -1.55
CA LEU A 364 14.20 2.78 -0.87
C LEU A 364 14.53 2.45 0.59
N VAL A 365 13.71 2.95 1.52
CA VAL A 365 13.68 2.53 2.92
C VAL A 365 12.42 1.70 3.15
N GLY A 366 12.49 0.41 2.80
CA GLY A 366 11.37 -0.53 2.86
C GLY A 366 11.81 -1.97 3.11
N SER A 367 10.87 -2.91 2.92
CA SER A 367 11.10 -4.34 3.07
C SER A 367 12.11 -4.89 2.06
N SER A 368 12.81 -5.96 2.44
CA SER A 368 13.70 -6.69 1.53
C SER A 368 12.97 -7.20 0.28
N ASN A 369 13.68 -7.25 -0.84
CA ASN A 369 13.30 -7.72 -2.16
C ASN A 369 12.21 -6.86 -2.84
N THR A 370 11.99 -5.64 -2.34
CA THR A 370 11.03 -4.72 -2.95
C THR A 370 11.55 -4.18 -4.28
N LEU A 371 12.86 -3.91 -4.42
CA LEU A 371 13.43 -3.49 -5.71
C LEU A 371 13.50 -4.65 -6.70
N GLU A 372 13.73 -5.88 -6.24
CA GLU A 372 13.52 -7.08 -7.05
C GLU A 372 12.07 -7.20 -7.54
N PHE A 373 11.09 -6.98 -6.66
CA PHE A 373 9.68 -6.94 -7.04
C PHE A 373 9.40 -5.84 -8.08
N VAL A 374 9.95 -4.63 -7.91
CA VAL A 374 9.83 -3.53 -8.89
C VAL A 374 10.40 -3.94 -10.26
N ARG A 375 11.58 -4.57 -10.29
CA ARG A 375 12.20 -5.08 -11.54
C ARG A 375 11.34 -6.14 -12.24
N SER A 376 10.56 -6.93 -11.49
CA SER A 376 9.67 -7.93 -12.10
C SER A 376 8.55 -7.33 -12.97
N PHE A 377 8.25 -6.03 -12.81
CA PHE A 377 7.33 -5.28 -13.69
C PHE A 377 8.03 -4.62 -14.89
N GLY A 378 9.35 -4.81 -15.05
CA GLY A 378 10.12 -4.24 -16.17
C GLY A 378 10.67 -2.83 -15.91
N PHE A 379 10.47 -2.29 -14.70
CA PHE A 379 11.12 -1.07 -14.27
C PHE A 379 12.62 -1.30 -14.10
N LYS A 380 13.42 -0.28 -14.41
CA LYS A 380 14.84 -0.25 -14.12
C LYS A 380 15.04 0.42 -12.76
N THR A 381 15.84 -0.18 -11.91
CA THR A 381 16.27 0.45 -10.66
C THR A 381 17.63 1.12 -10.87
N PHE A 382 18.28 1.57 -9.82
CA PHE A 382 19.41 2.49 -9.88
C PHE A 382 20.73 1.83 -9.42
N ASP A 383 20.81 0.50 -9.54
CA ASP A 383 22.06 -0.23 -9.31
C ASP A 383 23.19 0.33 -10.18
N GLY A 384 24.38 0.45 -9.60
CA GLY A 384 25.53 1.17 -10.18
C GLY A 384 25.57 2.67 -9.87
N PHE A 385 24.43 3.30 -9.57
CA PHE A 385 24.37 4.67 -9.04
C PHE A 385 24.19 4.67 -7.52
N ILE A 386 23.33 3.78 -7.04
CA ILE A 386 23.06 3.48 -5.63
C ILE A 386 23.47 2.02 -5.41
N ASP A 387 24.20 1.73 -4.33
CA ASP A 387 24.45 0.34 -3.92
C ASP A 387 23.15 -0.28 -3.40
N GLU A 388 22.47 -1.06 -4.23
CA GLU A 388 21.18 -1.70 -3.91
C GLU A 388 21.32 -3.04 -3.16
N SER A 389 22.51 -3.38 -2.65
CA SER A 389 22.72 -4.62 -1.89
C SER A 389 21.82 -4.74 -0.66
N TYR A 390 21.36 -3.62 -0.11
CA TYR A 390 20.38 -3.58 0.99
C TYR A 390 19.05 -4.25 0.64
N ASP A 391 18.66 -4.30 -0.64
CA ASP A 391 17.37 -4.89 -1.05
C ASP A 391 17.33 -6.38 -0.70
N LYS A 392 18.45 -7.10 -0.80
CA LYS A 392 18.50 -8.54 -0.50
C LYS A 392 18.75 -8.86 0.97
N GLU A 393 18.98 -7.84 1.80
CA GLU A 393 19.27 -8.02 3.22
C GLU A 393 17.97 -8.23 4.02
N THR A 394 17.83 -9.42 4.59
CA THR A 394 16.64 -9.80 5.37
C THR A 394 16.74 -9.39 6.83
N ASP A 395 17.95 -9.14 7.35
CA ASP A 395 18.13 -8.59 8.69
C ASP A 395 17.84 -7.08 8.69
N ASP A 396 16.84 -6.64 9.44
CA ASP A 396 16.35 -5.25 9.39
C ASP A 396 17.39 -4.23 9.86
N VAL A 397 18.18 -4.57 10.88
CA VAL A 397 19.26 -3.72 11.40
C VAL A 397 20.30 -3.54 10.30
N ARG A 398 20.79 -4.65 9.72
CA ARG A 398 21.80 -4.62 8.68
C ARG A 398 21.30 -3.94 7.41
N ARG A 399 20.05 -4.16 7.02
CA ARG A 399 19.43 -3.48 5.87
C ARG A 399 19.43 -1.98 6.06
N PHE A 400 19.01 -1.51 7.24
CA PHE A 400 19.01 -0.08 7.55
C PHE A 400 20.43 0.51 7.58
N GLU A 401 21.43 -0.21 8.08
CA GLU A 401 22.83 0.25 8.02
C GLU A 401 23.35 0.47 6.60
N LEU A 402 23.00 -0.43 5.67
CA LEU A 402 23.37 -0.31 4.26
C LEU A 402 22.67 0.88 3.60
N ILE A 403 21.38 1.10 3.93
CA ILE A 403 20.62 2.29 3.50
C ILE A 403 21.25 3.58 4.05
N GLU A 404 21.56 3.61 5.35
CA GLU A 404 22.21 4.76 6.01
C GLU A 404 23.54 5.09 5.31
N LYS A 405 24.34 4.08 4.96
CA LYS A 405 25.60 4.28 4.24
C LYS A 405 25.40 4.98 2.90
N GLU A 406 24.38 4.62 2.12
CA GLU A 406 24.10 5.28 0.84
C GLU A 406 23.56 6.70 1.03
N ILE A 407 22.76 6.97 2.07
CA ILE A 407 22.36 8.35 2.44
C ILE A 407 23.60 9.20 2.76
N ILE A 408 24.52 8.67 3.56
CA ILE A 408 25.76 9.37 3.94
C ILE A 408 26.65 9.63 2.71
N LYS A 409 26.77 8.65 1.80
CA LYS A 409 27.51 8.79 0.55
C LYS A 409 26.92 9.93 -0.31
N PHE A 410 25.59 9.95 -0.47
CA PHE A 410 24.89 10.99 -1.22
C PHE A 410 25.04 12.37 -0.58
N SER A 411 24.98 12.47 0.75
CA SER A 411 25.08 13.75 1.49
C SER A 411 26.38 14.53 1.25
N LYS A 412 27.41 13.87 0.72
CA LYS A 412 28.73 14.46 0.45
C LYS A 412 28.84 15.10 -0.92
N MET A 413 27.86 14.90 -1.80
CA MET A 413 27.85 15.47 -3.14
C MET A 413 27.44 16.95 -3.08
N SER A 414 28.15 17.78 -3.84
CA SER A 414 27.72 19.15 -4.11
C SER A 414 26.46 19.16 -4.97
N LYS A 415 25.72 20.28 -4.96
CA LYS A 415 24.50 20.43 -5.77
C LYS A 415 24.76 20.22 -7.27
N GLN A 416 25.94 20.60 -7.77
CA GLN A 416 26.31 20.35 -9.16
C GLN A 416 26.57 18.87 -9.43
N GLU A 417 27.30 18.18 -8.54
CA GLU A 417 27.50 16.73 -8.66
C GLU A 417 26.19 15.96 -8.62
N VAL A 418 25.22 16.36 -7.78
CA VAL A 418 23.88 15.76 -7.75
C VAL A 418 23.13 16.00 -9.07
N HIS A 419 23.23 17.20 -9.63
CA HIS A 419 22.63 17.52 -10.92
C HIS A 419 23.19 16.66 -12.05
N ASP A 420 24.51 16.57 -12.15
CA ASP A 420 25.21 15.80 -13.19
C ASP A 420 24.92 14.30 -13.02
N TRP A 421 24.93 13.81 -11.78
CA TRP A 421 24.54 12.45 -11.43
C TRP A 421 23.11 12.13 -11.86
N TYR A 422 22.15 13.01 -11.55
CA TYR A 422 20.75 12.85 -11.95
C TYR A 422 20.59 12.76 -13.48
N TRP A 423 21.20 13.68 -14.22
CA TRP A 423 21.09 13.72 -15.68
C TRP A 423 21.86 12.62 -16.39
N SER A 424 22.85 12.00 -15.74
CA SER A 424 23.49 10.78 -16.26
C SER A 424 22.56 9.56 -16.30
N MET A 425 21.41 9.62 -15.60
CA MET A 425 20.39 8.56 -15.58
C MET A 425 19.19 8.83 -16.49
N GLU A 426 19.24 9.84 -17.38
CA GLU A 426 18.10 10.28 -18.21
C GLU A 426 17.38 9.09 -18.90
N ASP A 427 18.13 8.17 -19.50
CA ASP A 427 17.56 7.00 -20.19
C ASP A 427 16.77 6.06 -19.26
N ILE A 428 17.22 5.91 -18.00
CA ILE A 428 16.53 5.10 -16.99
C ILE A 428 15.24 5.80 -16.56
N LEU A 429 15.31 7.11 -16.30
CA LEU A 429 14.17 7.92 -15.85
C LEU A 429 13.08 7.96 -16.92
N VAL A 430 13.44 8.18 -18.18
CA VAL A 430 12.50 8.21 -19.31
C VAL A 430 11.89 6.82 -19.57
N HIS A 431 12.69 5.75 -19.49
CA HIS A 431 12.18 4.37 -19.60
C HIS A 431 11.11 4.09 -18.52
N ASN A 432 11.42 4.40 -17.26
CA ASN A 432 10.53 4.16 -16.14
C ASN A 432 9.24 4.98 -16.24
N PHE A 433 9.34 6.27 -16.61
CA PHE A 433 8.17 7.12 -16.82
C PHE A 433 7.25 6.55 -17.90
N ASN A 434 7.80 6.17 -19.05
CA ASN A 434 7.00 5.63 -20.16
C ASN A 434 6.31 4.32 -19.78
N LEU A 435 7.04 3.42 -19.10
CA LEU A 435 6.46 2.17 -18.61
C LEU A 435 5.35 2.41 -17.57
N PHE A 436 5.58 3.36 -16.66
CA PHE A 436 4.59 3.78 -15.68
C PHE A 436 3.32 4.31 -16.36
N MET A 437 3.45 5.14 -17.40
CA MET A 437 2.30 5.62 -18.19
C MET A 437 1.57 4.48 -18.91
N GLU A 438 2.28 3.48 -19.44
CA GLU A 438 1.66 2.31 -20.06
C GLU A 438 0.85 1.47 -19.05
N TYR A 439 1.31 1.33 -17.80
CA TYR A 439 0.50 0.70 -16.75
C TYR A 439 -0.79 1.49 -16.49
N GLY A 440 -0.70 2.82 -16.43
CA GLY A 440 -1.84 3.70 -16.16
C GLY A 440 -2.88 3.70 -17.28
N LYS A 441 -2.42 3.77 -18.53
CA LYS A 441 -3.24 3.67 -19.73
C LYS A 441 -3.97 2.33 -19.84
N ASN A 442 -3.32 1.25 -19.42
CA ASN A 442 -3.87 -0.10 -19.50
C ASN A 442 -4.54 -0.56 -18.18
N ARG A 443 -4.94 0.37 -17.30
CA ARG A 443 -5.56 0.07 -15.98
C ARG A 443 -6.64 -1.00 -16.07
N GLU A 444 -7.66 -0.81 -16.90
CA GLU A 444 -8.77 -1.77 -17.06
C GLU A 444 -8.27 -3.16 -17.50
N GLN A 445 -7.30 -3.22 -18.41
CA GLN A 445 -6.73 -4.48 -18.87
C GLN A 445 -5.96 -5.20 -17.75
N ASN A 446 -5.30 -4.46 -16.85
CA ASN A 446 -4.63 -5.05 -15.68
C ASN A 446 -5.62 -5.76 -14.75
N TYR A 447 -6.81 -5.18 -14.52
CA TYR A 447 -7.88 -5.83 -13.78
C TYR A 447 -8.46 -7.04 -14.53
N LYS A 448 -8.68 -6.93 -15.84
CA LYS A 448 -9.11 -8.07 -16.66
C LYS A 448 -8.11 -9.23 -16.57
N ASN A 449 -6.80 -8.95 -16.59
CA ASN A 449 -5.76 -9.96 -16.43
C ASN A 449 -5.83 -10.65 -15.06
N LEU A 450 -6.17 -9.93 -13.99
CA LEU A 450 -6.45 -10.53 -12.67
C LEU A 450 -7.63 -11.51 -12.75
N LEU A 451 -8.73 -11.10 -13.38
CA LEU A 451 -9.88 -11.98 -13.57
C LEU A 451 -9.53 -13.20 -14.44
N GLU A 452 -8.72 -13.06 -15.48
CA GLU A 452 -8.25 -14.24 -16.25
C GLU A 452 -7.47 -15.24 -15.39
N LYS A 453 -6.68 -14.79 -14.40
CA LYS A 453 -5.99 -15.68 -13.44
C LYS A 453 -6.95 -16.45 -12.52
N LEU A 454 -8.20 -16.00 -12.39
CA LEU A 454 -9.25 -16.66 -11.62
C LEU A 454 -10.13 -17.60 -12.46
N LYS A 455 -9.93 -17.69 -13.78
CA LYS A 455 -10.58 -18.74 -14.57
C LYS A 455 -9.80 -20.05 -14.43
#